data_AF-K7W3X0-F1
#
_entry.id   AF-K7W3X0-F1
#
_cell.length_a   1.000
_cell.length_b   1.000
_cell.length_c   1.000
_cell.angle_alpha   90.00
_cell.angle_beta   90.00
_cell.angle_gamma   90.00
#
_symmetry.space_group_name_H-M   'P 1'
#
loop_
_entity.id
_entity.type
_entity.pdbx_description
1 polymer ?
#
loop_
_entity_poly.entity_id
_entity_poly.type
_entity_poly.pdbx_seq_one_letter_code
_entity_poly.pdbx_strand_id
1 'polypeptide(L)'
;MKTAEKLAAGWLLTLGFMFLAISVSEAIDKSAQSGVTVYPVEGEQVFSPPNAAQESKDTIVGGIIFGVPSAILGSWLALGLYKQSQQEKKALKQQNSEQLQAQFYQMLLENQGRVTLLSFAMQSQLPAAEAKQYLDKKAKEFNANFQVTEEGAVSYHFDV
;
A
#
# COMPACT_ATOMS: atom_id res chain seq x y z
N MET A 1 3.77 24.52 -23.80
CA MET A 1 3.44 23.26 -24.51
C MET A 1 3.54 22.04 -23.57
N LYS A 2 2.74 21.96 -22.49
CA LYS A 2 2.87 20.92 -21.43
C LYS A 2 1.59 20.14 -21.12
N THR A 3 0.56 20.28 -21.96
CA THR A 3 -0.75 19.63 -21.77
C THR A 3 -0.97 18.43 -22.69
N ALA A 4 -0.16 18.27 -23.74
CA ALA A 4 -0.30 17.17 -24.69
C ALA A 4 0.13 15.81 -24.12
N GLU A 5 1.15 15.78 -23.26
CA GLU A 5 1.68 14.54 -22.69
C GLU A 5 0.70 13.88 -21.68
N LYS A 6 -0.11 14.68 -20.99
CA LYS A 6 -1.10 14.18 -20.03
C LYS A 6 -2.36 13.60 -20.68
N LEU A 7 -2.67 14.01 -21.91
CA LEU A 7 -3.83 13.51 -22.65
C LEU A 7 -3.57 12.15 -23.30
N ALA A 8 -2.33 11.89 -23.71
CA ALA A 8 -1.92 10.60 -24.29
C ALA A 8 -2.08 9.43 -23.30
N ALA A 9 -1.74 9.65 -22.03
CA ALA A 9 -1.87 8.63 -20.99
C ALA A 9 -3.34 8.24 -20.73
N GLY A 10 -4.26 9.21 -20.77
CA GLY A 10 -5.69 8.96 -20.62
C GLY A 10 -6.28 8.15 -21.79
N TRP A 11 -5.84 8.45 -23.01
CA TRP A 11 -6.31 7.76 -24.23
C TRP A 11 -5.75 6.33 -24.34
N LEU A 12 -4.51 6.09 -23.91
CA LEU A 12 -3.94 4.73 -23.89
C LEU A 12 -4.67 3.81 -22.90
N LEU A 13 -5.12 4.36 -21.76
CA LEU A 13 -5.84 3.57 -20.76
C LEU A 13 -7.24 3.18 -21.25
N THR A 14 -7.94 4.07 -21.95
CA THR A 14 -9.24 3.76 -22.57
C THR A 14 -9.11 2.76 -23.72
N LEU A 15 -8.05 2.87 -24.54
CA LEU A 15 -7.82 1.92 -25.65
C LEU A 15 -7.44 0.52 -25.14
N GLY A 16 -6.62 0.46 -24.08
CA GLY A 16 -6.26 -0.80 -23.43
C GLY A 16 -7.45 -1.51 -22.80
N PHE A 17 -8.37 -0.77 -22.15
CA PHE A 17 -9.58 -1.34 -21.58
C PHE A 17 -10.55 -1.89 -22.63
N MET A 18 -10.67 -1.21 -23.78
CA MET A 18 -11.52 -1.65 -24.89
C MET A 18 -11.03 -2.99 -25.48
N PHE A 19 -9.71 -3.18 -25.58
CA PHE A 19 -9.12 -4.44 -26.05
C PHE A 19 -9.34 -5.59 -25.06
N LEU A 20 -9.32 -5.29 -23.76
CA LEU A 20 -9.59 -6.26 -22.69
C LEU A 20 -11.06 -6.72 -22.68
N ALA A 21 -12.00 -5.82 -22.95
CA ALA A 21 -13.42 -6.16 -23.04
C ALA A 21 -13.76 -7.10 -24.22
N ILE A 22 -13.08 -6.93 -25.37
CA ILE A 22 -13.28 -7.79 -26.55
C ILE A 22 -12.65 -9.18 -26.31
N SER A 23 -11.49 -9.24 -25.65
CA SER A 23 -10.80 -10.51 -25.37
C SER A 23 -11.52 -11.44 -24.39
N VAL A 24 -12.42 -10.91 -23.55
CA VAL A 24 -13.24 -11.74 -22.63
C VAL A 24 -14.41 -12.40 -23.35
N SER A 25 -14.91 -11.86 -24.47
CA SER A 25 -16.04 -12.46 -25.19
C SER A 25 -15.68 -13.79 -25.87
N GLU A 26 -14.46 -13.96 -26.38
CA GLU A 26 -14.06 -15.23 -27.02
C GLU A 26 -13.71 -16.35 -26.02
N ALA A 27 -13.30 -15.99 -24.80
CA ALA A 27 -13.02 -16.96 -23.75
C ALA A 27 -14.29 -17.51 -23.09
N ILE A 28 -15.39 -16.75 -23.10
CA ILE A 28 -16.67 -17.20 -22.56
C ILE A 28 -17.36 -18.17 -23.54
N ASP A 29 -17.30 -17.92 -24.86
CA ASP A 29 -17.87 -18.86 -25.85
C ASP A 29 -17.18 -20.24 -25.84
N LYS A 30 -15.88 -20.29 -25.55
CA LYS A 30 -15.15 -21.57 -25.45
C LYS A 30 -15.46 -22.36 -24.16
N SER A 31 -16.02 -21.71 -23.14
CA SER A 31 -16.43 -22.37 -21.88
C SER A 31 -17.91 -22.75 -21.83
N ALA A 32 -18.73 -22.28 -22.78
CA ALA A 32 -20.13 -22.68 -22.95
C ALA A 32 -20.31 -24.03 -23.69
N GLN A 33 -19.22 -24.63 -24.22
CA GLN A 33 -19.23 -25.94 -24.89
C GLN A 33 -18.48 -27.04 -24.10
N SER A 34 -18.59 -27.06 -22.78
CA SER A 34 -18.11 -28.19 -21.98
C SER A 34 -19.08 -28.48 -20.85
N GLY A 35 -20.12 -29.25 -21.17
CA GLY A 35 -21.09 -29.70 -20.19
C GLY A 35 -22.35 -30.35 -20.74
N VAL A 36 -22.25 -31.20 -21.77
CA VAL A 36 -23.33 -32.17 -22.05
C VAL A 36 -22.70 -33.54 -22.20
N THR A 37 -22.81 -34.34 -21.14
CA THR A 37 -22.57 -35.78 -21.20
C THR A 37 -23.77 -36.41 -21.91
N VAL A 38 -23.62 -36.67 -23.20
CA VAL A 38 -24.62 -37.42 -23.98
C VAL A 38 -24.42 -38.90 -23.69
N TYR A 39 -25.38 -39.54 -23.03
CA TYR A 39 -25.46 -41.00 -22.99
C TYR A 39 -25.82 -41.50 -24.39
N PRO A 40 -25.10 -42.47 -24.97
CA PRO A 40 -25.45 -42.98 -26.29
C PRO A 40 -26.77 -43.75 -26.21
N VAL A 41 -27.75 -43.34 -27.01
CA VAL A 41 -28.91 -44.17 -27.38
C VAL A 41 -28.40 -45.20 -28.40
N GLU A 42 -28.77 -46.46 -28.19
CA GLU A 42 -28.40 -47.62 -28.99
C GLU A 42 -28.62 -47.38 -30.49
N GLY A 43 -27.55 -47.33 -31.29
CA GLY A 43 -27.66 -47.51 -32.75
C GLY A 43 -26.78 -46.67 -33.68
N GLU A 44 -26.00 -45.69 -33.25
CA GLU A 44 -25.27 -44.81 -34.19
C GLU A 44 -23.75 -45.08 -34.25
N GLN A 45 -23.29 -45.53 -35.41
CA GLN A 45 -21.87 -45.72 -35.75
C GLN A 45 -21.23 -44.35 -36.06
N VAL A 46 -20.47 -43.81 -35.12
CA VAL A 46 -19.66 -42.60 -35.32
C VAL A 46 -18.27 -42.99 -35.83
N PHE A 47 -17.98 -42.67 -37.08
CA PHE A 47 -16.64 -42.82 -37.68
C PHE A 47 -15.62 -41.95 -36.92
N SER A 48 -14.54 -42.56 -36.42
CA SER A 48 -13.42 -41.85 -35.77
C SER A 48 -12.36 -41.45 -36.81
N PRO A 49 -11.88 -40.19 -36.87
CA PRO A 49 -10.72 -39.83 -37.70
C PRO A 49 -9.42 -40.36 -37.07
N PRO A 50 -8.51 -40.97 -37.84
CA PRO A 50 -7.27 -41.55 -37.35
C PRO A 50 -6.19 -40.46 -37.31
N ASN A 51 -6.27 -39.53 -36.36
CA ASN A 51 -5.10 -38.70 -36.01
C ASN A 51 -5.36 -37.93 -34.71
N ALA A 52 -5.18 -38.61 -33.58
CA ALA A 52 -5.18 -38.00 -32.25
C ALA A 52 -3.82 -38.19 -31.56
N ALA A 53 -2.73 -38.07 -32.32
CA ALA A 53 -1.37 -38.29 -31.81
C ALA A 53 -0.34 -37.31 -32.39
N GLN A 54 -0.67 -36.01 -32.40
CA GLN A 54 0.20 -34.87 -32.76
C GLN A 54 -0.71 -33.64 -32.52
N GLU A 55 -0.48 -32.67 -31.66
CA GLU A 55 0.72 -32.00 -31.21
C GLU A 55 0.45 -31.43 -29.81
N SER A 56 1.16 -31.89 -28.79
CA SER A 56 1.11 -31.33 -27.45
C SER A 56 2.47 -30.74 -27.08
N LYS A 57 3.01 -29.82 -27.89
CA LYS A 57 4.24 -29.09 -27.56
C LYS A 57 4.28 -27.61 -27.95
N ASP A 58 3.40 -27.13 -28.83
CA ASP A 58 3.47 -25.74 -29.31
C ASP A 58 2.57 -24.73 -28.57
N THR A 59 1.60 -25.18 -27.78
CA THR A 59 0.69 -24.28 -27.04
C THR A 59 1.33 -23.58 -25.84
N ILE A 60 2.54 -23.98 -25.42
CA ILE A 60 3.28 -23.29 -24.35
C ILE A 60 4.07 -22.08 -24.90
N VAL A 61 4.31 -22.01 -26.21
CA VAL A 61 5.11 -20.93 -26.83
C VAL A 61 4.28 -19.64 -27.01
N GLY A 62 2.95 -19.74 -27.13
CA GLY A 62 2.07 -18.58 -27.32
C GLY A 62 1.87 -17.69 -26.08
N GLY A 63 2.06 -18.22 -24.86
CA GLY A 63 1.87 -17.47 -23.62
C GLY A 63 3.07 -16.59 -23.21
N ILE A 64 4.27 -16.87 -23.75
CA ILE A 64 5.51 -16.20 -23.35
C ILE A 64 5.68 -14.86 -24.07
N ILE A 65 5.18 -14.73 -25.31
CA ILE A 65 5.40 -13.53 -26.13
C ILE A 65 4.60 -12.31 -25.62
N PHE A 66 3.42 -12.50 -25.03
CA PHE A 66 2.62 -11.40 -24.46
C PHE A 66 2.71 -11.27 -22.92
N GLY A 67 3.09 -12.33 -22.20
CA GLY A 67 3.15 -12.31 -20.73
C GLY A 67 4.42 -11.67 -20.16
N VAL A 68 5.57 -11.86 -20.82
CA VAL A 68 6.86 -11.37 -20.31
C VAL A 68 6.99 -9.83 -20.34
N PRO A 69 6.58 -9.11 -21.41
CA PRO A 69 6.69 -7.65 -21.43
C PRO A 69 5.81 -6.96 -20.39
N SER A 70 4.59 -7.47 -20.16
CA SER A 70 3.64 -6.90 -19.21
C SER A 70 4.06 -7.14 -17.75
N ALA A 71 4.67 -8.28 -17.44
CA ALA A 71 5.19 -8.57 -16.11
C ALA A 71 6.38 -7.67 -15.71
N ILE A 72 7.27 -7.34 -16.66
CA ILE A 72 8.39 -6.42 -16.41
C ILE A 72 7.88 -5.02 -16.08
N LEU A 73 6.93 -4.50 -16.87
CA LEU A 73 6.31 -3.19 -16.64
C LEU A 73 5.53 -3.15 -15.33
N GLY A 74 4.74 -4.19 -15.05
CA GLY A 74 3.99 -4.32 -13.79
C GLY A 74 4.90 -4.37 -12.57
N SER A 75 5.99 -5.14 -12.63
CA SER A 75 6.96 -5.25 -11.54
C SER A 75 7.70 -3.93 -11.28
N TRP A 76 8.09 -3.22 -12.34
CA TRP A 76 8.77 -1.92 -12.22
C TRP A 76 7.87 -0.85 -11.59
N LEU A 77 6.61 -0.79 -12.01
CA LEU A 77 5.62 0.12 -11.43
C LEU A 77 5.31 -0.22 -9.96
N ALA A 78 5.15 -1.50 -9.62
CA ALA A 78 4.90 -1.93 -8.25
C ALA A 78 6.02 -1.51 -7.28
N LEU A 79 7.28 -1.65 -7.70
CA LEU A 79 8.43 -1.20 -6.92
C LEU A 79 8.51 0.33 -6.81
N GLY A 80 8.19 1.05 -7.89
CA GLY A 80 8.13 2.51 -7.90
C GLY A 80 7.10 3.08 -6.92
N LEU A 81 5.87 2.52 -6.94
CA LEU A 81 4.78 2.91 -6.04
C LEU A 81 5.11 2.57 -4.57
N TYR A 82 5.74 1.43 -4.32
CA TYR A 82 6.17 1.04 -2.97
C TYR A 82 7.19 2.03 -2.38
N LYS A 83 8.14 2.49 -3.19
CA LYS A 83 9.15 3.47 -2.76
C LYS A 83 8.55 4.85 -2.50
N GLN A 84 7.59 5.30 -3.31
CA GLN A 84 6.92 6.59 -3.12
C GLN A 84 6.01 6.59 -1.87
N SER A 85 5.26 5.51 -1.63
CA SER A 85 4.40 5.39 -0.44
C SER A 85 5.19 5.52 0.87
N GLN A 86 6.43 5.02 0.89
CA GLN A 86 7.31 5.17 2.05
C GLN A 86 7.81 6.60 2.24
N GLN A 87 7.96 7.39 1.16
CA GLN A 87 8.38 8.78 1.25
C GLN A 87 7.26 9.68 1.75
N GLU A 88 6.03 9.48 1.28
CA GLU A 88 4.86 10.26 1.74
C GLU A 88 4.60 10.01 3.23
N LYS A 89 4.69 8.76 3.68
CA LYS A 89 4.57 8.42 5.12
C LYS A 89 5.69 9.05 5.95
N LYS A 90 6.90 9.17 5.42
CA LYS A 90 8.01 9.83 6.11
C LYS A 90 7.80 11.34 6.22
N ALA A 91 7.36 12.00 5.14
CA ALA A 91 7.09 13.43 5.15
C ALA A 91 5.99 13.80 6.15
N LEU A 92 4.90 13.04 6.18
CA LEU A 92 3.80 13.25 7.14
C LEU A 92 4.23 13.01 8.59
N LYS A 93 5.00 11.95 8.85
CA LYS A 93 5.55 11.69 10.18
C LYS A 93 6.54 12.77 10.62
N GLN A 94 7.35 13.27 9.69
CA GLN A 94 8.33 14.31 9.96
C GLN A 94 7.64 15.62 10.34
N GLN A 95 6.63 16.06 9.58
CA GLN A 95 5.86 17.26 9.89
C GLN A 95 5.21 17.20 11.28
N ASN A 96 4.56 16.08 11.60
CA ASN A 96 3.97 15.90 12.92
C ASN A 96 5.04 15.92 14.02
N SER A 97 6.21 15.31 13.78
CA SER A 97 7.29 15.30 14.76
C SER A 97 7.91 16.67 15.01
N GLU A 98 8.04 17.51 13.97
CA GLU A 98 8.57 18.87 14.08
C GLU A 98 7.61 19.77 14.87
N GLN A 99 6.31 19.66 14.60
CA GLN A 99 5.28 20.37 15.36
C GLN A 99 5.28 19.97 16.84
N LEU A 100 5.33 18.67 17.13
CA LEU A 100 5.42 18.15 18.51
C LEU A 100 6.67 18.64 19.22
N GLN A 101 7.81 18.66 18.52
CA GLN A 101 9.07 19.13 19.08
C GLN A 101 9.05 20.63 19.37
N ALA A 102 8.47 21.42 18.47
CA ALA A 102 8.28 22.86 18.69
C ALA A 102 7.40 23.14 19.91
N GLN A 103 6.26 22.44 20.04
CA GLN A 103 5.38 22.54 21.22
C GLN A 103 6.08 22.13 22.51
N PHE A 104 6.86 21.05 22.48
CA PHE A 104 7.65 20.60 23.63
C PHE A 104 8.62 21.69 24.08
N TYR A 105 9.44 22.24 23.18
CA TYR A 105 10.40 23.29 23.54
C TYR A 105 9.75 24.57 24.03
N GLN A 106 8.62 24.97 23.43
CA GLN A 106 7.84 26.10 23.93
C GLN A 106 7.39 25.86 25.37
N MET A 107 6.85 24.69 25.68
CA MET A 107 6.45 24.34 27.04
C MET A 107 7.62 24.34 28.02
N LEU A 108 8.80 23.88 27.60
CA LEU A 108 10.01 23.90 28.45
C LEU A 108 10.40 25.33 28.82
N LEU A 109 10.35 26.26 27.87
CA LEU A 109 10.68 27.67 28.11
C LEU A 109 9.63 28.34 29.01
N GLU A 110 8.34 28.10 28.75
CA GLU A 110 7.24 28.71 29.52
C GLU A 110 7.17 28.22 30.97
N ASN A 111 7.49 26.94 31.21
CA ASN A 111 7.34 26.31 32.52
C ASN A 111 8.67 26.06 33.24
N GLN A 112 9.76 26.74 32.83
CA GLN A 112 11.10 26.62 33.44
C GLN A 112 11.55 25.15 33.54
N GLY A 113 11.39 24.42 32.43
CA GLY A 113 11.78 23.01 32.35
C GLY A 113 10.76 22.03 32.94
N ARG A 114 9.69 22.48 33.62
CA ARG A 114 8.68 21.58 34.19
C ARG A 114 7.59 21.23 33.20
N VAL A 115 7.39 19.94 32.94
CA VAL A 115 6.31 19.44 32.07
C VAL A 115 5.57 18.30 32.75
N THR A 116 4.24 18.35 32.76
CA THR A 116 3.41 17.24 33.26
C THR A 116 2.86 16.43 32.10
N LEU A 117 2.55 15.16 32.35
CA LEU A 117 1.90 14.31 31.34
C LEU A 117 0.60 14.91 30.83
N LEU A 118 -0.23 15.43 31.76
CA LEU A 118 -1.52 16.01 31.43
C LEU A 118 -1.37 17.29 30.59
N SER A 119 -0.51 18.22 31.02
CA SER A 119 -0.30 19.46 30.28
C SER A 119 0.25 19.21 28.88
N PHE A 120 1.18 18.25 28.74
CA PHE A 120 1.71 17.88 27.43
C PHE A 120 0.65 17.22 26.55
N ALA A 121 -0.15 16.28 27.08
CA ALA A 121 -1.22 15.62 26.33
C ALA A 121 -2.29 16.61 25.84
N MET A 122 -2.66 17.58 26.68
CA MET A 122 -3.62 18.63 26.30
C MET A 122 -3.06 19.56 25.22
N GLN A 123 -1.81 20.01 25.37
CA GLN A 123 -1.18 20.95 24.43
C GLN A 123 -0.90 20.31 23.06
N SER A 124 -0.44 19.06 23.07
CA SER A 124 -0.10 18.30 21.86
C SER A 124 -1.28 17.56 21.24
N GLN A 125 -2.45 17.58 21.90
CA GLN A 125 -3.64 16.83 21.50
C GLN A 125 -3.38 15.33 21.31
N LEU A 126 -2.39 14.80 22.04
CA LEU A 126 -2.00 13.40 22.00
C LEU A 126 -2.77 12.59 23.04
N PRO A 127 -3.07 11.31 22.74
CA PRO A 127 -3.52 10.36 23.76
C PRO A 127 -2.49 10.27 24.90
N ALA A 128 -2.97 10.12 26.13
CA ALA A 128 -2.12 10.07 27.32
C ALA A 128 -0.99 9.00 27.22
N ALA A 129 -1.26 7.86 26.57
CA ALA A 129 -0.26 6.83 26.36
C ALA A 129 0.90 7.29 25.44
N GLU A 130 0.57 7.96 24.33
CA GLU A 130 1.57 8.47 23.38
C GLU A 130 2.36 9.64 23.97
N ALA A 131 1.66 10.54 24.66
CA ALA A 131 2.26 11.65 25.40
C ALA A 131 3.28 11.15 26.43
N LYS A 132 2.93 10.11 27.20
CA LYS A 132 3.83 9.49 28.18
C LYS A 132 5.07 8.91 27.50
N GLN A 133 4.87 8.13 26.44
CA GLN A 133 5.97 7.53 25.71
C GLN A 133 6.94 8.58 25.14
N TYR A 134 6.40 9.69 24.63
CA TYR A 134 7.21 10.80 24.14
C TYR A 134 8.03 11.45 25.26
N LEU A 135 7.39 11.79 26.38
CA LEU A 135 8.07 12.39 27.53
C LEU A 135 9.11 11.45 28.15
N ASP A 136 8.81 10.15 28.29
CA ASP A 136 9.77 9.15 28.78
C ASP A 136 10.99 9.04 27.87
N LYS A 137 10.79 9.16 26.55
CA LYS A 137 11.89 9.18 25.59
C LYS A 137 12.72 10.45 25.74
N LYS A 138 12.08 11.63 25.81
CA LYS A 138 12.78 12.91 26.00
C LYS A 138 13.48 12.98 27.34
N ALA A 139 12.91 12.42 28.40
CA ALA A 139 13.52 12.34 29.71
C ALA A 139 14.82 11.55 29.68
N LYS A 140 14.86 10.44 28.93
CA LYS A 140 16.09 9.66 28.72
C LYS A 140 17.11 10.41 27.85
N GLU A 141 16.66 11.11 26.80
CA GLU A 141 17.54 11.88 25.92
C GLU A 141 18.19 13.08 26.63
N PHE A 142 17.46 13.75 27.51
CA PHE A 142 17.89 14.98 28.20
C PHE A 142 18.23 14.79 29.68
N ASN A 143 18.25 13.55 30.17
CA ASN A 143 18.47 13.21 31.59
C ASN A 143 17.54 13.98 32.55
N ALA A 144 16.25 14.05 32.20
CA ALA A 144 15.26 14.76 33.00
C ALA A 144 15.03 14.08 34.36
N ASN A 145 14.84 14.90 35.39
CA ASN A 145 14.49 14.45 36.72
C ASN A 145 12.97 14.30 36.86
N PHE A 146 12.53 13.34 37.68
CA PHE A 146 11.12 13.15 37.98
C PHE A 146 10.82 13.75 39.35
N GLN A 147 9.96 14.75 39.39
CA GLN A 147 9.46 15.33 40.63
C GLN A 147 8.04 14.82 40.87
N VAL A 148 7.86 14.11 41.97
CA VAL A 148 6.55 13.69 42.45
C VAL A 148 6.08 14.73 43.46
N THR A 149 4.93 15.35 43.21
CA THR A 149 4.33 16.29 44.16
C THR A 149 3.75 15.53 45.36
N GLU A 150 3.49 16.23 46.46
CA GLU A 150 2.87 15.64 47.66
C GLU A 150 1.46 15.06 47.37
N GLU A 151 0.82 15.54 46.30
CA GLU A 151 -0.47 15.07 45.79
C GLU A 151 -0.34 13.78 44.93
N GLY A 152 0.89 13.30 44.72
CA GLY A 152 1.19 12.13 43.89
C GLY A 152 1.27 12.42 42.39
N ALA A 153 1.24 13.69 41.97
CA ALA A 153 1.37 14.04 40.56
C ALA A 153 2.82 13.95 40.10
N VAL A 154 3.06 13.24 39.00
CA VAL A 154 4.41 13.09 38.42
C VAL A 154 4.65 14.20 37.39
N SER A 155 5.71 14.97 37.60
CA SER A 155 6.19 15.99 36.68
C SER A 155 7.61 15.67 36.21
N TYR A 156 7.86 15.90 34.94
CA TYR A 156 9.17 15.81 34.31
C TYR A 156 9.85 17.17 34.45
N HIS A 157 11.08 17.19 34.93
CA HIS A 157 11.90 18.39 35.09
C HIS A 157 13.11 18.27 34.17
N PHE A 158 13.15 19.11 33.14
CA PHE A 158 14.25 19.23 32.20
C PHE A 158 15.13 20.40 32.64
N ASP A 159 16.43 20.17 32.80
CA ASP A 159 17.38 21.26 33.06
C ASP A 159 17.51 22.10 31.77
N VAL A 160 17.08 23.35 31.81
CA VAL A 160 17.05 24.31 30.69
C VAL A 160 17.87 25.56 30.96
#